data_AF-A0AA51GRH8-F1
#
_entry.id   AF-A0AA51GRH8-F1
#
_cell.length_a   1.000
_cell.length_b   1.000
_cell.length_c   1.000
_cell.angle_alpha   90.00
_cell.angle_beta   90.00
_cell.angle_gamma   90.00
#
_symmetry.space_group_name_H-M   'P 1'
#
loop_
_entity.id
_entity.type
_entity.pdbx_description
1 polymer ?
#
loop_
_entity_poly.entity_id
_entity_poly.type
_entity_poly.pdbx_seq_one_letter_code
_entity_poly.pdbx_strand_id
1 'polypeptide(L)'
;MMWLVENWILIVAAVAILAVVGSFVLEFYGLPTKKQVETIKEWLLYACMEAEKEFKGSKTGVLKLRYVYDLFVTRFPSVAKVVPFSMFSSWVLVVLEDMRMLLTENKAIREVVKGDAA
;
A
#
# COMPACT_ATOMS: atom_id res chain seq x y z
N MET A 1 -29.77 9.15 -41.69
CA MET A 1 -29.84 7.76 -41.18
C MET A 1 -28.75 6.84 -41.77
N MET A 2 -28.20 7.12 -42.97
CA MET A 2 -27.11 6.30 -43.56
C MET A 2 -25.73 6.50 -42.90
N TRP A 3 -25.43 7.70 -42.38
CA TRP A 3 -24.10 8.02 -41.83
C TRP A 3 -23.68 7.14 -40.65
N LEU A 4 -24.61 6.83 -39.73
CA LEU A 4 -24.37 5.96 -38.58
C LEU A 4 -24.08 4.51 -39.00
N VAL A 5 -24.66 4.06 -40.12
CA VAL A 5 -24.49 2.69 -40.65
C VAL A 5 -23.21 2.58 -41.46
N GLU A 6 -22.88 3.57 -42.28
CA GLU A 6 -21.61 3.64 -43.03
C GLU A 6 -20.39 3.75 -42.10
N ASN A 7 -20.53 4.46 -40.98
CA ASN A 7 -19.46 4.73 -40.03
C ASN A 7 -19.60 3.91 -38.73
N TRP A 8 -20.29 2.77 -38.76
CA TRP A 8 -20.56 1.97 -37.55
C TRP A 8 -19.27 1.54 -36.83
N ILE A 9 -18.20 1.27 -37.60
CA ILE A 9 -16.86 0.96 -37.06
C ILE A 9 -16.30 2.14 -36.25
N LEU A 10 -16.52 3.39 -36.69
CA LEU A 10 -16.08 4.57 -35.94
C LEU A 10 -16.86 4.72 -34.62
N ILE A 11 -18.14 4.35 -34.60
CA ILE A 11 -18.95 4.35 -33.37
C ILE A 11 -18.43 3.29 -32.39
N VAL A 12 -18.18 2.08 -32.86
CA VAL A 12 -17.62 1.00 -32.02
C VAL A 12 -16.23 1.37 -31.50
N ALA A 13 -15.39 1.96 -32.34
CA ALA A 13 -14.07 2.45 -31.94
C ALA A 13 -14.18 3.57 -30.88
N ALA A 14 -15.10 4.51 -31.05
CA ALA A 14 -15.33 5.58 -30.07
C ALA A 14 -15.82 5.03 -28.72
N VAL A 15 -16.72 4.04 -28.73
CA VAL A 15 -17.19 3.37 -27.50
C VAL A 15 -16.05 2.59 -26.83
N ALA A 16 -15.21 1.89 -27.60
CA ALA A 16 -14.05 1.19 -27.06
C ALA A 16 -13.05 2.16 -26.41
N ILE A 17 -12.78 3.31 -27.04
CA ILE A 17 -11.92 4.36 -26.47
C ILE A 17 -12.54 4.92 -25.19
N LEU A 18 -13.84 5.21 -25.18
CA LEU A 18 -14.54 5.70 -23.98
C LEU A 18 -14.52 4.68 -22.83
N ALA A 19 -14.66 3.39 -23.13
CA ALA A 19 -14.59 2.32 -22.14
C ALA A 19 -13.18 2.20 -21.52
N VAL A 20 -12.14 2.31 -22.34
CA VAL A 20 -10.75 2.30 -21.89
C VAL A 20 -10.46 3.53 -21.04
N VAL A 21 -10.77 4.73 -21.54
CA VAL A 21 -10.57 6.00 -20.80
C VAL A 21 -11.37 6.00 -19.50
N GLY A 22 -12.62 5.54 -19.52
CA GLY A 22 -13.46 5.41 -18.33
C GLY A 22 -12.85 4.49 -17.28
N SER A 23 -12.28 3.35 -17.70
CA SER A 23 -11.59 2.41 -16.80
C SER A 23 -10.38 3.04 -16.12
N PHE A 24 -9.54 3.74 -16.88
CA PHE A 24 -8.38 4.47 -16.34
C PHE A 24 -8.78 5.58 -15.37
N VAL A 25 -9.86 6.29 -15.63
CA VAL A 25 -10.36 7.35 -14.75
C VAL A 25 -10.86 6.78 -13.42
N LEU A 26 -11.56 5.64 -13.44
CA LEU A 26 -12.03 4.97 -12.21
C LEU A 26 -10.86 4.49 -11.35
N GLU A 27 -9.82 3.92 -11.96
CA GLU A 27 -8.58 3.55 -11.25
C GLU A 27 -7.88 4.77 -10.65
N PHE A 28 -7.87 5.89 -11.38
CA PHE A 28 -7.19 7.12 -10.95
C PHE A 28 -7.87 7.79 -9.74
N TYR A 29 -9.21 7.87 -9.70
CA TYR A 29 -9.93 8.43 -8.56
C TYR A 29 -9.86 7.56 -7.30
N GLY A 30 -9.59 6.26 -7.46
CA GLY A 30 -9.44 5.34 -6.34
C GLY A 30 -8.08 5.41 -5.62
N LEU A 31 -7.05 5.95 -6.27
CA LEU A 31 -5.70 6.00 -5.70
C LEU A 31 -5.63 6.97 -4.50
N PRO A 32 -5.03 6.56 -3.36
CA PRO A 32 -4.88 7.44 -2.21
C PRO A 32 -4.01 8.66 -2.53
N THR A 33 -4.38 9.83 -2.00
CA THR A 33 -3.65 11.08 -2.23
C THR A 33 -2.25 11.01 -1.60
N LYS A 34 -1.27 11.77 -2.12
CA LYS A 34 0.11 11.80 -1.57
C LYS A 34 0.17 11.97 -0.06
N LYS A 35 -0.64 12.89 0.49
CA LYS A 35 -0.75 13.11 1.95
C LYS A 35 -1.27 11.89 2.70
N GLN A 36 -2.25 11.17 2.14
CA GLN A 36 -2.79 9.96 2.76
C GLN A 36 -1.75 8.83 2.77
N VAL A 37 -0.98 8.68 1.69
CA VAL A 37 0.09 7.70 1.59
C VAL A 37 1.17 7.95 2.63
N GLU A 38 1.53 9.22 2.88
CA GLU A 38 2.49 9.59 3.91
C GLU A 38 2.00 9.20 5.32
N THR A 39 0.76 9.55 5.66
CA THR A 39 0.15 9.11 6.94
C THR A 39 0.08 7.59 7.07
N ILE A 40 -0.19 6.88 5.97
CA ILE A 40 -0.18 5.41 5.96
C ILE A 40 1.24 4.88 6.21
N LYS A 41 2.27 5.49 5.61
CA LYS A 41 3.68 5.09 5.81
C LYS A 41 4.14 5.32 7.25
N GLU A 42 3.81 6.45 7.84
CA GLU A 42 4.10 6.73 9.26
C GLU A 42 3.43 5.70 10.18
N TRP A 43 2.17 5.36 9.90
CA TRP A 43 1.48 4.33 10.65
C TRP A 43 2.06 2.93 10.40
N LEU A 44 2.45 2.62 9.16
CA LEU A 44 3.10 1.35 8.82
C LEU A 44 4.43 1.20 9.53
N LEU A 45 5.17 2.30 9.74
CA LEU A 45 6.41 2.29 10.50
C LEU A 45 6.20 1.81 11.92
N TYR A 46 5.16 2.34 12.58
CA TYR A 46 4.73 1.85 13.89
C TYR A 46 4.32 0.37 13.84
N ALA A 47 3.50 -0.03 12.86
CA ALA A 47 3.05 -1.42 12.71
C ALA A 47 4.21 -2.40 12.48
N CYS A 48 5.24 -2.00 11.73
CA CYS A 48 6.44 -2.81 11.51
C CYS A 48 7.28 -2.94 12.78
N MET A 49 7.42 -1.88 13.58
CA MET A 49 8.08 -1.96 14.89
C MET A 49 7.34 -2.89 15.84
N GLU A 50 6.01 -2.81 15.87
CA GLU A 50 5.18 -3.70 16.68
C GLU A 50 5.33 -5.16 16.24
N ALA A 51 5.36 -5.42 14.94
CA ALA A 51 5.64 -6.75 14.40
C ALA A 51 7.05 -7.25 14.77
N GLU A 52 8.07 -6.40 14.76
CA GLU A 52 9.41 -6.82 15.18
C GLU A 52 9.48 -7.18 16.67
N LYS A 53 8.75 -6.46 17.53
CA LYS A 53 8.63 -6.77 18.96
C LYS A 53 7.91 -8.10 19.21
N GLU A 54 6.73 -8.28 18.62
CA GLU A 54 5.88 -9.46 18.82
C GLU A 54 6.60 -10.74 18.37
N PHE A 55 7.30 -10.65 17.24
CA PHE A 55 8.03 -11.78 16.68
C PHE A 55 9.50 -11.86 17.14
N LYS A 56 9.92 -11.02 18.10
CA LYS A 56 11.27 -10.99 18.71
C LYS A 56 12.42 -11.16 17.71
N GLY A 57 12.33 -10.53 16.54
CA GLY A 57 13.37 -10.64 15.50
C GLY A 57 13.49 -12.01 14.81
N SER A 58 12.48 -12.89 14.92
CA SER A 58 12.43 -14.15 14.15
C SER A 58 12.54 -13.88 12.65
N LYS A 59 13.26 -14.74 11.92
CA LYS A 59 13.47 -14.65 10.46
C LYS A 59 12.21 -14.99 9.64
N THR A 60 11.03 -14.98 10.25
CA THR A 60 9.74 -15.26 9.62
C THR A 60 9.15 -14.00 8.95
N GLY A 61 9.81 -13.51 7.91
CA GLY A 61 9.40 -12.30 7.19
C GLY A 61 7.99 -12.37 6.59
N VAL A 62 7.57 -13.56 6.14
CA VAL A 62 6.23 -13.79 5.58
C VAL A 62 5.14 -13.64 6.64
N LEU A 63 5.36 -14.15 7.87
CA LEU A 63 4.39 -14.05 8.96
C LEU A 63 4.26 -12.60 9.45
N LYS A 64 5.38 -11.89 9.58
CA LYS A 64 5.39 -10.46 9.92
C LYS A 64 4.63 -9.63 8.88
N LEU A 65 4.87 -9.88 7.60
CA LEU A 65 4.18 -9.17 6.52
C LEU A 65 2.67 -9.43 6.56
N ARG A 66 2.24 -10.67 6.85
CA ARG A 66 0.83 -10.98 6.99
C ARG A 66 0.21 -10.27 8.19
N TYR A 67 0.89 -10.26 9.33
CA TYR A 67 0.46 -9.54 10.53
C TYR A 67 0.28 -8.05 10.26
N VAL A 68 1.27 -7.39 9.65
CA VAL A 68 1.17 -5.97 9.27
C VAL A 68 0.05 -5.72 8.26
N TYR A 69 -0.16 -6.65 7.32
CA TYR A 69 -1.26 -6.57 6.35
C TYR A 69 -2.64 -6.64 7.02
N ASP A 70 -2.84 -7.57 7.96
CA ASP A 70 -4.10 -7.69 8.69
C ASP A 70 -4.39 -6.44 9.53
N LEU A 71 -3.36 -5.86 10.16
CA LEU A 71 -3.47 -4.56 10.84
C LEU A 71 -3.83 -3.44 9.86
N PHE A 72 -3.21 -3.41 8.68
CA PHE A 72 -3.45 -2.41 7.65
C PHE A 72 -4.89 -2.46 7.12
N VAL A 73 -5.41 -3.66 6.83
CA VAL A 73 -6.80 -3.87 6.39
C VAL A 73 -7.78 -3.39 7.45
N THR A 74 -7.47 -3.65 8.73
CA THR A 74 -8.32 -3.23 9.86
C THR A 74 -8.30 -1.71 10.04
N ARG A 75 -7.13 -1.07 9.91
CA ARG A 75 -6.98 0.38 10.12
C ARG A 75 -7.48 1.20 8.94
N PHE A 76 -7.27 0.72 7.71
CA PHE A 76 -7.57 1.44 6.48
C PHE A 76 -8.44 0.61 5.52
N PRO A 77 -9.68 0.23 5.92
CA PRO A 77 -10.53 -0.67 5.14
C PRO A 77 -10.89 -0.12 3.75
N SER A 78 -11.07 1.19 3.62
CA SER A 78 -11.34 1.82 2.32
C SER A 78 -10.11 1.79 1.40
N VAL A 79 -8.92 1.99 1.96
CA VAL A 79 -7.67 2.00 1.18
C VAL A 79 -7.31 0.58 0.75
N ALA A 80 -7.50 -0.41 1.62
CA ALA A 80 -7.24 -1.81 1.32
C ALA A 80 -8.08 -2.37 0.16
N LYS A 81 -9.24 -1.77 -0.13
CA LYS A 81 -10.09 -2.15 -1.28
C LYS A 81 -9.52 -1.70 -2.62
N VAL A 82 -8.72 -0.63 -2.63
CA VAL A 82 -8.23 0.01 -3.85
C VAL A 82 -6.75 -0.24 -4.07
N VAL A 83 -5.99 -0.47 -2.99
CA VAL A 83 -4.56 -0.70 -3.06
C VAL A 83 -4.28 -2.20 -3.24
N PRO A 84 -3.62 -2.61 -4.34
CA PRO A 84 -3.20 -4.00 -4.52
C PRO A 84 -2.10 -4.36 -3.52
N PHE A 85 -1.99 -5.65 -3.19
CA PHE A 85 -0.98 -6.15 -2.26
C PHE A 85 0.46 -5.78 -2.66
N SER A 86 0.77 -5.72 -3.96
CA SER A 86 2.08 -5.30 -4.47
C SER A 86 2.47 -3.87 -4.06
N MET A 87 1.50 -2.95 -4.06
CA MET A 87 1.72 -1.56 -3.67
C MET A 87 1.80 -1.41 -2.15
N PHE A 88 1.00 -2.18 -1.40
CA PHE A 88 1.18 -2.30 0.05
C PHE A 88 2.58 -2.82 0.40
N SER A 89 3.03 -3.90 -0.25
CA SER A 89 4.34 -4.51 0.01
C SER A 89 5.48 -3.55 -0.30
N SER A 90 5.36 -2.71 -1.33
CA SER A 90 6.40 -1.71 -1.63
C SER A 90 6.46 -0.62 -0.56
N TRP A 91 5.33 -0.20 0.01
CA TRP A 91 5.33 0.72 1.15
C TRP A 91 5.98 0.12 2.39
N VAL A 92 5.70 -1.15 2.69
CA VAL A 92 6.35 -1.86 3.80
C VAL A 92 7.86 -1.93 3.58
N LEU A 93 8.35 -2.19 2.38
CA LEU A 93 9.79 -2.21 2.10
C LEU A 93 10.46 -0.86 2.35
N VAL A 94 9.85 0.24 1.90
CA VAL A 94 10.34 1.61 2.16
C VAL A 94 10.39 1.88 3.67
N VAL A 95 9.30 1.55 4.35
CA VAL A 95 9.17 1.74 5.80
C VAL A 95 10.18 0.88 6.59
N LEU A 96 10.48 -0.33 6.12
CA LEU A 96 11.49 -1.19 6.75
C LEU A 96 12.91 -0.61 6.59
N GLU A 97 13.19 0.10 5.49
CA GLU A 97 14.43 0.83 5.32
C GLU A 97 14.51 2.03 6.27
N ASP A 98 13.43 2.82 6.37
CA ASP A 98 13.32 3.93 7.32
C ASP A 98 13.50 3.46 8.77
N MET A 99 12.87 2.33 9.13
CA MET A 99 13.03 1.70 10.44
C MET A 99 14.50 1.33 10.73
N ARG A 100 15.23 0.79 9.75
CA ARG A 100 16.65 0.45 9.92
C ARG A 100 17.51 1.69 10.14
N MET A 101 17.22 2.79 9.45
CA MET A 101 17.89 4.07 9.68
C MET A 101 17.63 4.56 11.11
N LEU A 102 16.38 4.61 11.54
CA LEU A 102 16.01 5.02 12.90
C LEU A 102 16.66 4.16 14.00
N LEU A 103 16.75 2.85 13.79
CA LEU A 103 17.42 1.92 14.72
C LEU A 103 18.95 2.09 14.75
N THR A 104 19.54 2.65 13.70
CA THR A 104 20.97 2.94 13.62
C THR A 104 21.29 4.27 14.29
N GLU A 105 20.42 5.26 14.10
CA GLU A 105 20.58 6.61 14.65
C GLU A 105 20.22 6.69 16.14
N ASN A 106 19.21 5.95 16.59
CA ASN A 106 18.67 6.05 17.94
C ASN A 106 18.73 4.73 18.73
N LYS A 107 19.65 4.68 19.71
CA LYS A 107 19.85 3.51 20.59
C LYS A 107 18.62 3.17 21.45
N ALA A 108 17.82 4.16 21.86
CA ALA A 108 16.63 3.92 22.69
C ALA A 108 15.52 3.19 21.92
N ILE A 109 15.32 3.54 20.64
CA ILE A 109 14.35 2.85 19.77
C ILE A 109 14.78 1.39 19.56
N ARG A 110 16.09 1.15 19.47
CA ARG A 110 16.65 -0.20 19.31
C ARG A 110 16.40 -1.09 20.51
N GLU A 111 16.50 -0.56 21.73
CA GLU A 111 16.18 -1.29 22.96
C GLU A 111 14.68 -1.63 23.03
N VAL A 112 13.82 -0.66 22.71
CA VAL A 112 12.35 -0.85 22.67
C VAL A 112 11.92 -1.91 21.66
N VAL A 113 12.57 -1.99 20.49
CA VAL A 113 12.22 -2.96 19.43
C VAL A 113 12.80 -4.35 19.71
N LYS A 114 14.01 -4.44 20.29
CA LYS A 114 14.64 -5.74 20.60
C LYS A 114 14.09 -6.40 21.86
N GLY A 115 13.37 -5.67 22.70
CA GLY A 115 12.85 -6.20 23.95
C GLY A 115 13.94 -6.46 24.99
N ASP A 116 15.10 -5.81 24.87
CA ASP A 116 16.12 -5.80 25.91
C ASP A 116 15.74 -4.73 26.96
N ALA A 117 14.63 -4.95 27.65
CA ALA A 117 14.33 -4.25 28.88
C ALA A 117 14.67 -5.20 30.04
N ALA A 118 15.87 -4.98 30.61
CA ALA A 118 16.39 -5.46 31.90
C ALA A 118 16.39 -6.98 32.16
#